data_AF-A0ABD5PZR5-F1
#
_entry.id   AF-A0ABD5PZR5-F1
#
_cell.length_a   1.000
_cell.length_b   1.000
_cell.length_c   1.000
_cell.angle_alpha   90.00
_cell.angle_beta   90.00
_cell.angle_gamma   90.00
#
_symmetry.space_group_name_H-M   'P 1'
#
loop_
_entity.id
_entity.type
_entity.pdbx_description
1 polymer ?
#
loop_
_entity_poly.entity_id
_entity_poly.type
_entity_poly.pdbx_seq_one_letter_code
_entity_poly.pdbx_strand_id
1 'polypeptide(L)'
;MGREDESAPVTRGDYALEVSVEGDSQPAVRNQRAVRDADFTDAPYLLADVLPGSIADSDSAVSFRFRYHSAGPGDVAESPEITVEQRYGQRLAWDMSEIADEKLAAPRRLEIAWYPADRPVSTGPQGKGSSFDYRGRVYLDNVHLTDNRQQVTITRWVRKRRELQRSHGFPIDDDVQSSTDAIRAGRFVYDDGTEIPYSAEILAGGDIRIEIDDERFRFEGVAV
;
A
#
# COMPACT_ATOMS: atom_id res chain seq x y z
N MET A 1 -27.77 13.71 17.63
CA MET A 1 -27.55 14.06 16.22
C MET A 1 -26.23 14.80 16.15
N GLY A 2 -25.13 14.07 15.99
CA GLY A 2 -23.80 14.63 15.82
C GLY A 2 -23.15 13.89 14.67
N ARG A 3 -23.03 14.55 13.52
CA ARG A 3 -22.03 14.15 12.53
C ARG A 3 -20.70 14.43 13.23
N GLU A 4 -20.01 13.40 13.70
CA GLU A 4 -18.58 13.54 13.96
C GLU A 4 -17.97 13.90 12.61
N ASP A 5 -17.54 15.16 12.47
CA ASP A 5 -16.66 15.60 11.40
C ASP A 5 -15.35 14.81 11.58
N GLU A 6 -15.30 13.63 10.98
CA GLU A 6 -14.06 12.95 10.63
C GLU A 6 -13.27 13.95 9.79
N SER A 7 -12.36 14.67 10.45
CA SER A 7 -11.52 15.67 9.81
C SER A 7 -10.64 14.95 8.80
N ALA A 8 -10.57 15.48 7.58
CA ALA A 8 -9.72 14.93 6.54
C ALA A 8 -8.26 14.87 7.04
N PRO A 9 -7.57 13.73 6.91
CA PRO A 9 -6.18 13.61 7.32
C PRO A 9 -5.32 14.29 6.27
N VAL A 10 -5.13 15.60 6.43
CA VAL A 10 -4.13 16.32 5.64
C VAL A 10 -2.77 15.88 6.13
N THR A 11 -2.11 15.05 5.34
CA THR A 11 -0.75 14.55 5.61
C THR A 11 0.31 15.47 5.00
N ARG A 12 -0.06 16.28 3.99
CA ARG A 12 0.81 17.29 3.37
C ARG A 12 0.02 18.51 2.90
N GLY A 13 0.51 19.70 3.25
CA GLY A 13 -0.12 20.97 2.85
C GLY A 13 -1.37 21.27 3.68
N ASP A 14 -2.38 21.85 3.04
CA ASP A 14 -3.60 22.36 3.72
C ASP A 14 -4.88 21.58 3.36
N TYR A 15 -4.82 20.67 2.36
CA TYR A 15 -6.00 20.02 1.80
C TYR A 15 -5.74 18.55 1.48
N ALA A 16 -6.78 17.74 1.59
CA ALA A 16 -6.84 16.37 1.07
C ALA A 16 -8.04 16.23 0.12
N LEU A 17 -7.98 15.27 -0.81
CA LEU A 17 -9.08 14.97 -1.72
C LEU A 17 -10.06 14.02 -1.03
N GLU A 18 -11.27 14.50 -0.73
CA GLU A 18 -12.37 13.63 -0.32
C GLU A 18 -13.10 13.07 -1.54
N VAL A 19 -13.30 11.75 -1.54
CA VAL A 19 -14.13 11.05 -2.52
C VAL A 19 -15.32 10.43 -1.80
N SER A 20 -16.49 11.04 -1.97
CA SER A 20 -17.78 10.48 -1.55
C SER A 20 -18.35 9.61 -2.66
N VAL A 21 -18.63 8.34 -2.37
CA VAL A 21 -19.13 7.35 -3.32
C VAL A 21 -20.53 6.92 -2.89
N GLU A 22 -21.47 6.88 -3.84
CA GLU A 22 -22.87 6.51 -3.63
C GLU A 22 -23.32 5.51 -4.70
N GLY A 23 -22.74 4.30 -4.69
CA GLY A 23 -23.15 3.20 -5.58
C GLY A 23 -22.25 2.88 -6.77
N ASP A 24 -20.93 3.00 -6.60
CA ASP A 24 -19.95 2.43 -7.53
C ASP A 24 -19.38 1.15 -6.91
N SER A 25 -19.30 0.04 -7.64
CA SER A 25 -18.73 -1.20 -7.11
C SER A 25 -17.21 -1.25 -7.15
N GLN A 26 -16.60 -0.36 -7.94
CA GLN A 26 -15.15 -0.21 -8.03
C GLN A 26 -14.79 1.27 -8.20
N PRO A 27 -15.07 2.10 -7.18
CA PRO A 27 -14.71 3.51 -7.22
C PRO A 27 -13.22 3.69 -7.46
N ALA A 28 -12.89 4.69 -8.26
CA ALA A 28 -11.51 5.04 -8.58
C ALA A 28 -11.34 6.53 -8.80
N VAL A 29 -10.20 7.06 -8.35
CA VAL A 29 -9.70 8.37 -8.78
C VAL A 29 -8.69 8.17 -9.89
N ARG A 30 -8.78 9.00 -10.93
CA ARG A 30 -7.90 8.97 -12.08
C ARG A 30 -7.55 10.37 -12.53
N ASN A 31 -6.35 10.53 -13.06
CA ASN A 31 -5.93 11.81 -13.63
C ASN A 31 -6.65 12.05 -14.96
N GLN A 32 -7.38 13.18 -15.06
CA GLN A 32 -8.15 13.53 -16.26
C GLN A 32 -7.25 13.91 -17.44
N ARG A 33 -6.16 14.63 -17.16
CA ARG A 33 -5.08 14.85 -18.11
C ARG A 33 -4.12 13.69 -17.96
N ALA A 34 -3.69 13.13 -19.09
CA ALA A 34 -2.72 12.06 -19.07
C ALA A 34 -1.50 12.49 -18.24
N VAL A 35 -0.94 11.55 -17.46
CA VAL A 35 0.23 11.74 -16.58
C VAL A 35 1.53 11.90 -17.38
N ARG A 36 1.48 12.65 -18.49
CA ARG A 36 2.56 12.77 -19.48
C ARG A 36 3.79 13.50 -18.96
N ASP A 37 3.58 14.38 -17.98
CA ASP A 37 4.66 15.20 -17.41
C ASP A 37 5.26 14.56 -16.14
N ALA A 38 4.75 13.40 -15.72
CA ALA A 38 5.30 12.66 -14.58
C ALA A 38 6.37 11.68 -15.07
N ASP A 39 7.50 11.66 -14.37
CA ASP A 39 8.65 10.84 -14.71
C ASP A 39 8.58 9.49 -13.99
N PHE A 40 7.97 8.50 -14.65
CA PHE A 40 7.88 7.14 -14.11
C PHE A 40 9.14 6.30 -14.37
N THR A 41 10.08 6.81 -15.17
CA THR A 41 11.32 6.10 -15.50
C THR A 41 12.37 6.38 -14.44
N ASP A 42 12.60 7.66 -14.12
CA ASP A 42 13.61 8.06 -13.13
C ASP A 42 13.05 8.04 -11.69
N ALA A 43 11.73 8.11 -11.52
CA ALA A 43 11.06 8.02 -10.22
C ALA A 43 9.95 6.92 -10.21
N PRO A 44 10.31 5.63 -10.33
CA PRO A 44 9.36 4.53 -10.49
C PRO A 44 8.67 4.11 -9.17
N TYR A 45 8.74 4.91 -8.13
CA TYR A 45 8.16 4.58 -6.82
C TYR A 45 6.98 5.47 -6.53
N LEU A 46 5.78 4.89 -6.49
CA LEU A 46 4.53 5.62 -6.26
C LEU A 46 4.09 5.51 -4.81
N LEU A 47 3.77 6.64 -4.20
CA LEU A 47 3.25 6.76 -2.83
C LEU A 47 1.93 7.52 -2.84
N ALA A 48 1.02 7.14 -1.94
CA ALA A 48 -0.22 7.87 -1.68
C ALA A 48 -0.65 7.68 -0.23
N ASP A 49 -1.12 8.73 0.43
CA ASP A 49 -1.73 8.64 1.75
C ASP A 49 -3.24 8.46 1.60
N VAL A 50 -3.81 7.47 2.29
CA VAL A 50 -5.25 7.16 2.23
C VAL A 50 -5.86 7.03 3.61
N LEU A 51 -7.12 7.45 3.73
CA LEU A 51 -7.98 7.16 4.87
C LEU A 51 -9.36 6.73 4.35
N PRO A 52 -9.68 5.43 4.37
CA PRO A 52 -11.05 5.02 4.17
C PRO A 52 -11.88 5.41 5.39
N GLY A 53 -12.99 6.10 5.19
CA GLY A 53 -14.01 6.30 6.22
C GLY A 53 -14.88 5.05 6.38
N SER A 54 -16.00 5.20 7.09
CA SER A 54 -16.96 4.10 7.20
C SER A 54 -17.66 3.78 5.87
N ILE A 55 -17.83 2.48 5.60
CA ILE A 55 -18.59 1.95 4.47
C ILE A 55 -19.96 1.48 4.99
N ALA A 56 -21.03 1.86 4.31
CA ALA A 56 -22.36 1.35 4.65
C ALA A 56 -22.43 -0.16 4.37
N ASP A 57 -23.06 -0.89 5.29
CA ASP A 57 -23.32 -2.33 5.16
C ASP A 57 -22.06 -3.21 5.01
N SER A 58 -20.90 -2.72 5.45
CA SER A 58 -19.66 -3.49 5.57
C SER A 58 -18.74 -2.94 6.67
N ASP A 59 -18.26 -3.83 7.54
CA ASP A 59 -17.21 -3.54 8.53
C ASP A 59 -15.83 -4.01 8.03
N SER A 60 -15.72 -4.48 6.79
CA SER A 60 -14.45 -4.98 6.25
C SER A 60 -13.46 -3.85 5.97
N ALA A 61 -12.18 -4.18 6.04
CA ALA A 61 -11.13 -3.29 5.56
C ALA A 61 -11.31 -2.98 4.07
N VAL A 62 -10.65 -1.92 3.59
CA VAL A 62 -10.73 -1.45 2.21
C VAL A 62 -9.47 -1.87 1.47
N SER A 63 -9.62 -2.65 0.40
CA SER A 63 -8.54 -3.03 -0.50
C SER A 63 -8.33 -1.93 -1.53
N PHE A 64 -7.10 -1.44 -1.63
CA PHE A 64 -6.65 -0.46 -2.62
C PHE A 64 -5.73 -1.11 -3.65
N ARG A 65 -5.77 -0.59 -4.88
CA ARG A 65 -4.81 -0.89 -5.94
C ARG A 65 -4.45 0.37 -6.72
N PHE A 66 -3.18 0.51 -7.06
CA PHE A 66 -2.75 1.41 -8.12
C PHE A 66 -2.88 0.72 -9.46
N ARG A 67 -3.28 1.46 -10.50
CA ARG A 67 -3.37 0.96 -11.88
C ARG A 67 -2.67 1.92 -12.81
N TYR A 68 -1.63 1.44 -13.48
CA TYR A 68 -0.86 2.19 -14.43
C TYR A 68 -1.21 1.74 -15.86
N HIS A 69 -1.73 2.68 -16.65
CA HIS A 69 -2.04 2.47 -18.05
C HIS A 69 -0.95 3.10 -18.92
N SER A 70 -0.34 2.29 -19.78
CA SER A 70 0.64 2.74 -20.78
C SER A 70 -0.02 2.97 -22.15
N ALA A 71 0.75 3.39 -23.15
CA ALA A 71 0.25 3.73 -24.50
C ALA A 71 -0.52 2.58 -25.20
N GLY A 72 -0.18 1.32 -24.93
CA GLY A 72 -0.78 0.15 -25.57
C GLY A 72 -2.25 -0.10 -25.15
N PRO A 73 -3.13 -0.53 -26.08
CA PRO A 73 -4.49 -0.90 -25.74
C PRO A 73 -4.50 -2.13 -24.81
N GLY A 74 -5.10 -1.99 -23.63
CA GLY A 74 -5.20 -3.07 -22.63
C GLY A 74 -3.94 -3.27 -21.78
N ASP A 75 -2.88 -2.48 -21.98
CA ASP A 75 -1.68 -2.54 -21.14
C ASP A 75 -1.93 -1.83 -19.81
N VAL A 76 -2.36 -2.61 -18.83
CA VAL A 76 -2.56 -2.17 -17.44
C VAL A 76 -1.64 -2.98 -16.53
N ALA A 77 -0.74 -2.29 -15.83
CA ALA A 77 -0.04 -2.86 -14.68
C ALA A 77 -0.82 -2.48 -13.41
N GLU A 78 -0.93 -3.40 -12.47
CA GLU A 78 -1.59 -3.17 -11.20
C GLU A 78 -0.61 -3.44 -10.05
N SER A 79 -0.68 -2.66 -8.99
CA SER A 79 0.01 -3.00 -7.75
C SER A 79 -0.63 -4.26 -7.14
N PRO A 80 0.09 -4.96 -6.24
CA PRO A 80 -0.56 -5.85 -5.29
C PRO A 80 -1.69 -5.13 -4.54
N GLU A 81 -2.65 -5.90 -4.05
CA GLU A 81 -3.68 -5.37 -3.15
C GLU A 81 -3.06 -4.85 -1.86
N ILE A 82 -3.55 -3.70 -1.41
CA ILE A 82 -3.14 -3.10 -0.15
C ILE A 82 -4.39 -2.84 0.69
N THR A 83 -4.53 -3.59 1.78
CA THR A 83 -5.70 -3.51 2.66
C THR A 83 -5.48 -2.47 3.76
N VAL A 84 -6.45 -1.58 3.93
CA VAL A 84 -6.44 -0.52 4.94
C VAL A 84 -7.74 -0.56 5.74
N GLU A 85 -7.63 -0.63 7.07
CA GLU A 85 -8.80 -0.63 7.95
C GLU A 85 -9.59 0.68 7.84
N GLN A 86 -10.92 0.58 7.91
CA GLN A 86 -11.78 1.75 7.99
C GLN A 86 -11.38 2.61 9.19
N ARG A 87 -11.38 3.94 9.01
CA ARG A 87 -11.02 4.97 10.00
C ARG A 87 -9.55 5.01 10.41
N TYR A 88 -8.68 4.22 9.79
CA TYR A 88 -7.24 4.26 10.05
C TYR A 88 -6.44 4.63 8.80
N GLY A 89 -5.77 5.78 8.86
CA GLY A 89 -4.97 6.29 7.75
C GLY A 89 -3.69 5.47 7.54
N GLN A 90 -3.36 5.21 6.27
CA GLN A 90 -2.13 4.51 5.90
C GLN A 90 -1.52 5.08 4.61
N ARG A 91 -0.20 4.98 4.51
CA ARG A 91 0.51 5.24 3.26
C ARG A 91 0.57 3.96 2.42
N LEU A 92 0.08 4.07 1.20
CA LEU A 92 0.23 3.07 0.14
C LEU A 92 1.58 3.28 -0.56
N ALA A 93 2.18 2.18 -1.02
CA ALA A 93 3.41 2.23 -1.80
C ALA A 93 3.40 1.17 -2.89
N TRP A 94 3.91 1.53 -4.07
CA TRP A 94 4.12 0.63 -5.19
C TRP A 94 5.52 0.80 -5.76
N ASP A 95 6.27 -0.31 -5.81
CA ASP A 95 7.49 -0.45 -6.59
C ASP A 95 7.10 -0.75 -8.05
N MET A 96 7.17 0.27 -8.91
CA MET A 96 6.87 0.12 -10.34
C MET A 96 8.11 -0.24 -11.16
N SER A 97 9.28 -0.42 -10.54
CA SER A 97 10.53 -0.73 -11.26
C SER A 97 10.52 -2.11 -11.95
N GLU A 98 9.54 -2.95 -11.61
CA GLU A 98 9.30 -4.23 -12.29
C GLU A 98 8.50 -4.07 -13.62
N ILE A 99 7.95 -2.90 -13.89
CA ILE A 99 7.30 -2.58 -15.16
C ILE A 99 8.37 -2.26 -16.20
N ALA A 100 8.26 -2.83 -17.40
CA ALA A 100 9.21 -2.59 -18.49
C ALA A 100 9.39 -1.08 -18.78
N ASP A 101 10.65 -0.66 -18.98
CA ASP A 101 11.04 0.75 -19.18
C ASP A 101 10.26 1.42 -20.33
N GLU A 102 10.01 0.70 -21.42
CA GLU A 102 9.26 1.24 -22.57
C GLU A 102 7.80 1.54 -22.21
N LYS A 103 7.23 0.81 -21.25
CA LYS A 103 5.89 1.08 -20.72
C LYS A 103 5.93 2.27 -19.77
N LEU A 104 6.91 2.35 -18.87
CA LEU A 104 7.10 3.48 -17.93
C LEU A 104 7.30 4.81 -18.67
N ALA A 105 8.02 4.78 -19.80
CA ALA A 105 8.27 5.94 -20.66
C ALA A 105 7.04 6.41 -21.46
N ALA A 106 5.92 5.67 -21.42
CA ALA A 106 4.71 5.97 -22.19
C ALA A 106 3.45 6.08 -21.31
N PRO A 107 3.44 6.93 -20.27
CA PRO A 107 2.35 7.00 -19.31
C PRO A 107 1.09 7.60 -19.93
N ARG A 108 -0.03 6.90 -19.83
CA ARG A 108 -1.35 7.43 -20.22
C ARG A 108 -2.19 7.84 -19.03
N ARG A 109 -2.31 6.96 -18.03
CA ARG A 109 -3.24 7.16 -16.93
C ARG A 109 -2.77 6.43 -15.70
N LEU A 110 -2.94 7.07 -14.55
CA LEU A 110 -2.78 6.47 -13.24
C LEU A 110 -4.15 6.47 -12.55
N GLU A 111 -4.51 5.35 -11.93
CA GLU A 111 -5.72 5.21 -11.13
C GLU A 111 -5.36 4.71 -9.72
N ILE A 112 -6.11 5.17 -8.73
CA ILE A 112 -6.21 4.55 -7.41
C ILE A 112 -7.63 4.03 -7.31
N ALA A 113 -7.79 2.72 -7.31
CA ALA A 113 -9.09 2.04 -7.23
C ALA A 113 -9.21 1.32 -5.89
N TRP A 114 -10.43 1.18 -5.39
CA TRP A 114 -10.68 0.48 -4.12
C TRP A 114 -12.03 -0.23 -4.06
N TYR A 115 -12.12 -1.17 -3.13
CA TYR A 115 -13.33 -1.96 -2.84
C TYR A 115 -13.23 -2.57 -1.42
N PRO A 116 -14.33 -3.05 -0.82
CA PRO A 116 -14.29 -3.74 0.46
C PRO A 116 -13.58 -5.09 0.33
N ALA A 117 -12.68 -5.42 1.24
CA ALA A 117 -11.83 -6.60 1.16
C ALA A 117 -12.61 -7.94 1.20
N ASP A 118 -13.78 -7.96 1.84
CA ASP A 118 -14.70 -9.11 1.88
C ASP A 118 -15.51 -9.29 0.58
N ARG A 119 -15.43 -8.33 -0.35
CA ARG A 119 -16.22 -8.28 -1.60
C ARG A 119 -15.34 -7.94 -2.81
N PRO A 120 -14.32 -8.77 -3.12
CA PRO A 120 -13.40 -8.51 -4.21
C PRO A 120 -14.12 -8.45 -5.57
N VAL A 121 -13.75 -7.48 -6.39
CA VAL A 121 -14.24 -7.33 -7.77
C VAL A 121 -13.43 -8.23 -8.72
N SER A 122 -14.14 -8.97 -9.59
CA SER A 122 -13.49 -9.82 -10.61
C SER A 122 -12.71 -8.96 -11.62
N THR A 123 -11.41 -9.22 -11.77
CA THR A 123 -10.45 -8.44 -12.57
C THR A 123 -10.48 -8.71 -14.08
N GLY A 124 -11.53 -9.35 -14.61
CA GLY A 124 -11.60 -9.72 -16.03
C GLY A 124 -12.18 -8.62 -16.94
N PRO A 125 -11.82 -8.59 -18.25
CA PRO A 125 -12.42 -7.67 -19.23
C PRO A 125 -13.94 -7.86 -19.43
N GLN A 126 -14.50 -8.95 -18.91
CA GLN A 126 -15.93 -9.25 -18.86
C GLN A 126 -16.43 -9.54 -17.42
N GLY A 127 -15.68 -9.11 -16.40
CA GLY A 127 -15.99 -9.36 -15.01
C GLY A 127 -17.36 -8.77 -14.66
N LYS A 128 -18.37 -9.63 -14.45
CA LYS A 128 -19.59 -9.23 -13.76
C LYS A 128 -19.15 -8.78 -12.37
N GLY A 129 -19.09 -7.46 -12.20
CA GLY A 129 -18.62 -6.82 -10.99
C GLY A 129 -19.38 -7.36 -9.77
N SER A 130 -18.70 -7.35 -8.63
CA SER A 130 -19.35 -7.43 -7.33
C SER A 130 -20.63 -6.58 -7.36
N SER A 131 -21.77 -7.16 -6.97
CA SER A 131 -23.05 -6.44 -6.89
C SER A 131 -23.10 -5.46 -5.72
N PHE A 132 -21.96 -5.20 -5.09
CA PHE A 132 -21.89 -4.28 -3.97
C PHE A 132 -21.75 -2.85 -4.46
N ASP A 133 -22.73 -2.05 -4.11
CA ASP A 133 -22.70 -0.59 -4.25
C ASP A 133 -21.83 -0.02 -3.12
N TYR A 134 -20.59 0.41 -3.40
CA TYR A 134 -19.79 1.09 -2.40
C TYR A 134 -20.48 2.39 -2.00
N ARG A 135 -20.76 2.56 -0.71
CA ARG A 135 -21.33 3.78 -0.14
C ARG A 135 -20.51 4.22 1.06
N GLY A 136 -19.76 5.29 0.91
CA GLY A 136 -18.81 5.73 1.92
C GLY A 136 -17.85 6.77 1.39
N ARG A 137 -16.87 7.13 2.23
CA ARG A 137 -15.88 8.15 1.91
C ARG A 137 -14.48 7.56 1.91
N VAL A 138 -13.63 8.06 1.03
CA VAL A 138 -12.18 7.84 1.07
C VAL A 138 -11.51 9.18 0.92
N TYR A 139 -10.55 9.47 1.80
CA TYR A 139 -9.65 10.60 1.65
C TYR A 139 -8.35 10.12 1.01
N LEU A 140 -7.88 10.87 0.01
CA LEU A 140 -6.60 10.65 -0.67
C LEU A 140 -5.75 11.91 -0.53
N ASP A 141 -4.48 11.76 -0.22
CA ASP A 141 -3.54 12.86 -0.11
C ASP A 141 -2.14 12.46 -0.59
N ASN A 142 -1.30 13.46 -0.89
CA ASN A 142 0.13 13.32 -1.11
C ASN A 142 0.48 12.22 -2.13
N VAL A 143 -0.25 12.14 -3.23
CA VAL A 143 0.05 11.22 -4.34
C VAL A 143 1.26 11.74 -5.10
N HIS A 144 2.38 11.02 -5.06
CA HIS A 144 3.62 11.46 -5.72
C HIS A 144 4.53 10.30 -6.09
N LEU A 145 5.42 10.57 -7.04
CA LEU A 145 6.54 9.71 -7.41
C LEU A 145 7.79 10.09 -6.62
N THR A 146 8.67 9.12 -6.40
CA THR A 146 9.99 9.30 -5.81
C THR A 146 11.01 8.40 -6.51
N ASP A 147 12.28 8.81 -6.52
CA ASP A 147 13.43 8.03 -6.96
C ASP A 147 14.06 7.23 -5.80
N ASN A 148 13.60 7.49 -4.58
CA ASN A 148 14.14 6.88 -3.37
C ASN A 148 13.37 5.61 -2.99
N ARG A 149 13.92 4.45 -3.37
CA ARG A 149 13.39 3.12 -3.05
C ARG A 149 13.17 2.90 -1.55
N GLN A 150 13.99 3.50 -0.69
CA GLN A 150 13.86 3.33 0.76
C GLN A 150 12.52 3.81 1.28
N GLN A 151 11.89 4.81 0.63
CA GLN A 151 10.55 5.23 1.04
C GLN A 151 9.50 4.14 0.84
N VAL A 152 9.61 3.34 -0.23
CA VAL A 152 8.73 2.19 -0.46
C VAL A 152 9.00 1.09 0.56
N THR A 153 10.27 0.73 0.78
CA THR A 153 10.64 -0.28 1.79
C THR A 153 10.12 0.10 3.17
N ILE A 154 10.40 1.32 3.63
CA ILE A 154 9.99 1.80 4.94
C ILE A 154 8.47 1.82 5.06
N THR A 155 7.76 2.28 4.03
CA THR A 155 6.28 2.30 4.02
C THR A 155 5.72 0.90 4.18
N ARG A 156 6.21 -0.06 3.38
CA ARG A 156 5.78 -1.47 3.48
C ARG A 156 6.12 -2.08 4.84
N TRP A 157 7.31 -1.80 5.37
CA TRP A 157 7.76 -2.29 6.68
C TRP A 157 6.87 -1.78 7.81
N VAL A 158 6.61 -0.47 7.86
CA VAL A 158 5.73 0.13 8.88
C VAL A 158 4.32 -0.43 8.78
N ARG A 159 3.80 -0.62 7.56
CA ARG A 159 2.50 -1.26 7.35
C ARG A 159 2.47 -2.67 7.91
N LYS A 160 3.44 -3.51 7.55
CA LYS A 160 3.54 -4.89 8.04
C LYS A 160 3.61 -4.94 9.56
N ARG A 161 4.44 -4.11 10.19
CA ARG A 161 4.53 -4.03 11.65
C ARG A 161 3.20 -3.65 12.31
N ARG A 162 2.47 -2.69 11.74
CA ARG A 162 1.15 -2.28 12.24
C ARG A 162 0.08 -3.34 12.00
N GLU A 163 0.15 -4.08 10.90
CA GLU A 163 -0.71 -5.22 10.63
C GLU A 163 -0.50 -6.32 11.67
N LEU A 164 0.73 -6.78 11.85
CA LEU A 164 1.06 -7.79 12.85
C LEU A 164 0.66 -7.34 14.26
N GLN A 165 0.91 -6.08 14.60
CA GLN A 165 0.53 -5.55 15.91
C GLN A 165 -1.00 -5.51 16.12
N ARG A 166 -1.78 -5.24 15.07
CA ARG A 166 -3.24 -5.25 15.16
C ARG A 166 -3.79 -6.66 15.27
N SER A 167 -3.21 -7.60 14.51
CA SER A 167 -3.63 -8.99 14.49
C SER A 167 -3.30 -9.72 15.80
N HIS A 168 -2.14 -9.41 16.39
CA HIS A 168 -1.56 -10.21 17.48
C HIS A 168 -1.28 -9.44 18.78
N GLY A 169 -1.51 -8.13 18.80
CA GLY A 169 -1.16 -7.26 19.93
C GLY A 169 0.29 -6.76 19.85
N PHE A 170 0.84 -6.23 20.95
CA PHE A 170 2.23 -5.77 20.94
C PHE A 170 3.21 -6.95 20.93
N PRO A 171 4.38 -6.84 20.27
CA PRO A 171 5.45 -7.80 20.47
C PRO A 171 5.95 -7.69 21.91
N ILE A 172 5.93 -8.80 22.64
CA ILE A 172 6.31 -8.88 24.06
C ILE A 172 7.67 -9.57 24.27
N ASP A 173 8.13 -10.37 23.31
CA ASP A 173 9.43 -11.04 23.37
C ASP A 173 10.05 -11.26 21.98
N ASP A 174 11.35 -11.54 21.97
CA ASP A 174 12.17 -11.83 20.79
C ASP A 174 13.05 -13.07 21.09
N ASP A 175 12.54 -14.25 20.70
CA ASP A 175 13.24 -15.52 20.84
C ASP A 175 14.27 -15.66 19.71
N VAL A 176 15.51 -15.25 20.00
CA VAL A 176 16.63 -15.34 19.06
C VAL A 176 17.17 -16.77 19.02
N GLN A 177 16.98 -17.43 17.87
CA GLN A 177 17.37 -18.83 17.67
C GLN A 177 18.74 -18.97 17.01
N SER A 178 19.15 -17.99 16.21
CA SER A 178 20.46 -17.95 15.56
C SER A 178 20.95 -16.50 15.46
N SER A 179 22.21 -16.28 15.80
CA SER A 179 22.86 -14.98 15.68
C SER A 179 24.33 -15.16 15.31
N THR A 180 24.74 -14.50 14.22
CA THR A 180 26.12 -14.35 13.76
C THR A 180 26.38 -12.87 13.49
N ASP A 181 27.60 -12.51 13.11
CA ASP A 181 27.94 -11.12 12.78
C ASP A 181 27.11 -10.54 11.61
N ALA A 182 26.59 -11.40 10.73
CA ALA A 182 25.86 -10.99 9.53
C ALA A 182 24.38 -11.42 9.53
N ILE A 183 23.98 -12.40 10.34
CA ILE A 183 22.63 -12.98 10.30
C ILE A 183 22.06 -13.05 11.70
N ARG A 184 20.82 -12.61 11.87
CA ARG A 184 19.99 -12.85 13.05
C ARG A 184 18.68 -13.50 12.62
N ALA A 185 18.29 -14.59 13.25
CA ALA A 185 17.01 -15.24 13.00
C ALA A 185 16.38 -15.71 14.30
N GLY A 186 15.06 -15.66 14.35
CA GLY A 186 14.32 -15.95 15.56
C GLY A 186 12.81 -15.84 15.36
N ARG A 187 12.10 -15.61 16.44
CA ARG A 187 10.65 -15.39 16.43
C ARG A 187 10.28 -14.19 17.28
N PHE A 188 9.41 -13.34 16.74
CA PHE A 188 8.72 -12.36 17.56
C PHE A 188 7.53 -13.03 18.24
N VAL A 189 7.47 -12.93 19.57
CA VAL A 189 6.32 -13.38 20.36
C VAL A 189 5.42 -12.19 20.63
N TYR A 190 4.14 -12.32 20.30
CA TYR A 190 3.14 -11.28 20.49
C TYR A 190 2.28 -11.54 21.73
N ASP A 191 1.54 -10.51 22.17
CA ASP A 191 0.71 -10.52 23.38
C ASP A 191 -0.37 -11.63 23.38
N ASP A 192 -0.88 -12.00 22.20
CA ASP A 192 -1.80 -13.12 22.01
C ASP A 192 -1.13 -14.51 22.04
N GLY A 193 0.20 -14.56 22.21
CA GLY A 193 1.01 -15.77 22.18
C GLY A 193 1.42 -16.24 20.78
N THR A 194 1.04 -15.52 19.72
CA THR A 194 1.46 -15.84 18.35
C THR A 194 2.96 -15.63 18.20
N GLU A 195 3.63 -16.62 17.59
CA GLU A 195 5.05 -16.54 17.25
C GLU A 195 5.22 -16.36 15.74
N ILE A 196 5.89 -15.28 15.32
CA ILE A 196 6.15 -15.01 13.90
C ILE A 196 7.65 -15.13 13.63
N PRO A 197 8.07 -16.06 12.74
CA PRO A 197 9.46 -16.19 12.38
C PRO A 197 9.97 -14.95 11.65
N TYR A 198 11.20 -14.59 11.94
CA TYR A 198 11.91 -13.55 11.21
C TYR A 198 13.35 -13.96 10.92
N SER A 199 13.92 -13.35 9.88
CA SER A 199 15.36 -13.32 9.66
C SER A 199 15.80 -11.92 9.24
N ALA A 200 17.01 -11.55 9.63
CA ALA A 200 17.69 -10.34 9.23
C ALA A 200 19.11 -10.71 8.79
N GLU A 201 19.53 -10.21 7.64
CA GLU A 201 20.83 -10.49 7.02
C GLU A 201 21.47 -9.16 6.57
N ILE A 202 22.71 -8.91 7.00
CA ILE A 202 23.56 -7.87 6.46
C ILE A 202 24.19 -8.40 5.16
N LEU A 203 23.87 -7.76 4.04
CA LEU A 203 24.34 -8.13 2.72
C LEU A 203 25.72 -7.54 2.43
N ALA A 204 26.38 -8.08 1.39
CA ALA A 204 27.56 -7.46 0.82
C ALA A 204 27.23 -6.03 0.35
N GLY A 205 27.92 -5.04 0.93
CA GLY A 205 27.65 -3.61 0.70
C GLY A 205 26.98 -2.88 1.88
N GLY A 206 26.62 -3.60 2.95
CA GLY A 206 26.07 -2.99 4.17
C GLY A 206 24.55 -2.85 4.20
N ASP A 207 23.86 -3.22 3.11
CA ASP A 207 22.40 -3.33 3.08
C ASP A 207 21.89 -4.35 4.09
N ILE A 208 20.67 -4.15 4.58
CA ILE A 208 20.01 -5.07 5.50
C ILE A 208 18.79 -5.66 4.80
N ARG A 209 18.73 -6.98 4.69
CA ARG A 209 17.53 -7.71 4.29
C ARG A 209 16.82 -8.20 5.54
N ILE A 210 15.52 -7.95 5.65
CA ILE A 210 14.66 -8.51 6.70
C ILE A 210 13.54 -9.32 6.04
N GLU A 211 13.28 -10.52 6.54
CA GLU A 211 12.14 -11.35 6.17
C GLU A 211 11.28 -11.60 7.41
N ILE A 212 9.98 -11.33 7.32
CA ILE A 212 9.01 -11.57 8.39
C ILE A 212 7.64 -11.85 7.77
N ASP A 213 6.98 -12.91 8.22
CA ASP A 213 5.64 -13.31 7.75
C ASP A 213 5.55 -13.30 6.20
N ASP A 214 6.46 -14.08 5.61
CA ASP A 214 6.70 -14.29 4.17
C ASP A 214 6.97 -13.03 3.31
N GLU A 215 7.13 -11.87 3.95
CA GLU A 215 7.50 -10.63 3.27
C GLU A 215 8.97 -10.28 3.46
N ARG A 216 9.61 -9.85 2.37
CA ARG A 216 11.01 -9.40 2.34
C ARG A 216 11.10 -7.89 2.18
N PHE A 217 11.98 -7.30 2.98
CA PHE A 217 12.29 -5.87 3.03
C PHE A 217 13.79 -5.69 2.85
N ARG A 218 14.21 -4.78 1.97
CA ARG A 218 15.62 -4.44 1.77
C ARG A 218 15.85 -2.98 2.11
N PHE A 219 16.59 -2.76 3.18
CA PHE A 219 17.04 -1.46 3.63
C PHE A 219 18.44 -1.21 3.08
N GLU A 220 18.64 -0.07 2.46
CA GLU A 220 19.95 0.38 2.02
C GLU A 220 20.77 0.74 3.25
N GLY A 221 22.01 0.25 3.31
CA GLY A 221 22.91 0.55 4.40
C GLY A 221 23.20 2.05 4.47
N VAL A 222 23.26 2.62 5.67
CA VAL A 222 23.98 3.87 5.86
C VAL A 222 25.44 3.55 5.57
N ALA A 223 26.02 4.11 4.52
CA ALA A 223 27.45 4.00 4.28
C ALA A 223 28.18 4.39 5.56
N VAL A 224 28.94 3.45 6.14
CA VAL A 224 29.79 3.70 7.31
C VAL A 224 30.99 4.52 6.89
#